data_AF-A0A3P9KMD3-F1
#
_entry.id   AF-A0A3P9KMD3-F1
#
_cell.length_a   1.000
_cell.length_b   1.000
_cell.length_c   1.000
_cell.angle_alpha   90.00
_cell.angle_beta   90.00
_cell.angle_gamma   90.00
#
_symmetry.space_group_name_H-M   'P 1'
#
loop_
_entity.id
_entity.type
_entity.pdbx_description
1 polymer ?
#
loop_
_entity_poly.entity_id
_entity_poly.type
_entity_poly.pdbx_seq_one_letter_code
_entity_poly.pdbx_strand_id
1 'polypeptide(L)'
;MVYVEATKDRVTVVFSSVFKDDDDVIIGKVFMSSRRGRRASHTAPQVLFSHREPPLELEDTDAAVGDNIGYITFVLACAGPKSG
;
A
#
# COMPACT_ATOMS: atom_id res chain seq x y z
N MET A 1 12.02 4.36 -1.65
CA MET A 1 12.07 3.34 -2.74
C MET A 1 10.66 3.14 -3.28
N VAL A 2 10.50 2.83 -4.57
CA VAL A 2 9.21 2.43 -5.16
C VAL A 2 9.39 1.08 -5.85
N TYR A 3 8.52 0.14 -5.51
CA TYR A 3 8.44 -1.18 -6.15
C TYR A 3 7.13 -1.30 -6.92
N VAL A 4 7.19 -1.92 -8.10
CA VAL A 4 6.03 -2.13 -8.97
C VAL A 4 6.06 -3.54 -9.50
N GLU A 5 4.95 -4.26 -9.32
CA GLU A 5 4.74 -5.60 -9.86
C GLU A 5 3.43 -5.64 -10.64
N ALA A 6 3.50 -6.11 -11.88
CA ALA A 6 2.33 -6.30 -12.72
C ALA A 6 2.06 -7.80 -12.91
N THR A 7 0.84 -8.21 -12.61
CA THR A 7 0.27 -9.51 -12.96
C THR A 7 -0.83 -9.32 -14.00
N LYS A 8 -1.41 -10.41 -14.51
CA LYS A 8 -2.42 -10.36 -15.56
C LYS A 8 -3.64 -9.48 -15.22
N ASP A 9 -4.13 -9.53 -13.98
CA ASP A 9 -5.37 -8.89 -13.58
C ASP A 9 -5.17 -7.77 -12.54
N ARG A 10 -3.93 -7.55 -12.13
CA ARG A 10 -3.60 -6.69 -10.99
C ARG A 10 -2.21 -6.10 -11.09
N VAL A 11 -2.09 -4.83 -10.72
CA VAL A 11 -0.82 -4.13 -10.51
C VAL A 11 -0.69 -3.79 -9.04
N THR A 12 0.43 -4.18 -8.45
CA THR A 12 0.80 -3.85 -7.07
C THR A 12 1.90 -2.79 -7.11
N VAL A 13 1.70 -1.70 -6.37
CA VAL A 13 2.70 -0.63 -6.21
C VAL A 13 2.99 -0.45 -4.74
N VAL A 14 4.24 -0.57 -4.33
CA VAL A 14 4.68 -0.39 -2.94
C VAL A 14 5.58 0.84 -2.85
N PHE A 15 5.21 1.79 -2.00
CA PHE A 15 6.04 2.92 -1.61
C PHE A 15 6.67 2.64 -0.25
N SER A 16 8.01 2.68 -0.19
CA SER A 16 8.76 2.71 1.07
C SER A 16 9.05 4.15 1.44
N SER A 17 8.52 4.58 2.59
CA SER A 17 8.65 5.93 3.13
C SER A 17 9.39 5.91 4.45
N VAL A 18 10.35 6.82 4.61
CA VAL A 18 11.02 7.09 5.88
C VAL A 18 10.31 8.29 6.52
N PHE A 19 9.71 8.07 7.67
CA PHE A 19 9.08 9.10 8.47
C PHE A 19 10.12 9.75 9.38
N LYS A 20 10.06 11.07 9.52
CA LYS A 20 10.99 11.79 10.41
C LYS A 20 10.56 11.68 11.88
N ASP A 21 9.25 11.67 12.10
CA ASP A 21 8.63 11.56 13.41
C ASP A 21 7.78 10.28 13.47
N ASP A 22 7.92 9.51 14.55
CA ASP A 22 7.21 8.25 14.73
C ASP A 22 5.67 8.44 14.78
N ASP A 23 5.21 9.63 15.17
CA ASP A 23 3.79 9.97 15.19
C ASP A 23 3.18 10.08 13.79
N ASP A 24 3.96 10.49 12.78
CA ASP A 24 3.50 10.61 11.39
C ASP A 24 3.15 9.24 10.79
N VAL A 25 3.79 8.17 11.27
CA VAL A 25 3.48 6.78 10.93
C VAL A 25 2.05 6.44 11.35
N ILE A 26 1.66 6.84 12.56
CA ILE A 26 0.34 6.60 13.13
C ILE A 26 -0.72 7.41 12.37
N ILE A 27 -0.43 8.68 12.06
CA ILE A 27 -1.32 9.53 11.25
C ILE A 27 -1.53 8.93 9.86
N GLY A 28 -0.45 8.49 9.20
CA GLY A 28 -0.51 7.80 7.91
C GLY A 28 -1.39 6.55 7.96
N LYS A 29 -1.21 5.70 8.98
CA LYS A 29 -2.02 4.49 9.21
C LYS A 29 -3.50 4.81 9.41
N VAL A 30 -3.83 5.80 10.25
CA VAL A 30 -5.23 6.23 10.50
C VAL A 30 -5.87 6.77 9.23
N PHE A 31 -5.14 7.59 8.47
CA PHE A 31 -5.61 8.16 7.21
C PHE A 31 -5.83 7.10 6.12
N MET A 32 -4.95 6.10 6.03
CA MET A 32 -5.12 4.99 5.08
C MET A 32 -6.25 4.04 5.51
N SER A 33 -6.40 3.81 6.81
CA SER A 33 -7.48 2.98 7.33
C SER A 33 -8.85 3.63 7.17
N SER A 34 -8.95 4.97 7.15
CA SER A 34 -10.20 5.68 6.83
C SER A 34 -10.57 5.56 5.34
N ARG A 35 -9.55 5.48 4.45
CA ARG A 35 -9.73 5.17 3.02
C ARG A 35 -10.11 3.72 2.72
N ARG A 36 -10.04 2.84 3.71
CA ARG A 36 -10.59 1.47 3.66
C ARG A 36 -12.13 1.45 3.56
N GLY A 37 -12.78 2.61 3.69
CA GLY A 37 -14.18 2.85 3.40
C GLY A 37 -14.55 2.60 1.93
N ARG A 38 -14.59 1.33 1.53
CA ARG A 38 -15.21 0.81 0.29
C ARG A 38 -16.68 1.23 0.08
N ARG A 39 -17.26 2.03 0.99
CA ARG A 39 -18.63 2.56 0.86
C ARG A 39 -18.74 3.68 -0.18
N ALA A 40 -17.63 4.29 -0.64
CA ALA A 40 -17.69 5.39 -1.61
C ALA A 40 -17.56 4.95 -3.09
N SER A 41 -16.82 3.87 -3.40
CA SER A 41 -16.70 3.37 -4.78
C SER A 41 -16.25 1.91 -4.84
N HIS A 42 -16.97 1.10 -5.62
CA HIS A 42 -16.63 -0.30 -5.88
C HIS A 42 -15.41 -0.46 -6.81
N THR A 43 -14.91 0.63 -7.40
CA THR A 43 -13.79 0.63 -8.35
C THR A 43 -12.52 1.25 -7.77
N ALA A 44 -12.55 1.71 -6.52
CA ALA A 44 -11.37 2.28 -5.88
C ALA A 44 -10.31 1.19 -5.60
N PRO A 45 -9.03 1.50 -5.81
CA PRO A 45 -7.96 0.56 -5.51
C PRO A 45 -7.89 0.26 -4.01
N GLN A 46 -7.51 -0.97 -3.69
CA GLN A 46 -7.26 -1.36 -2.31
C GLN A 46 -5.92 -0.77 -1.86
N VAL A 47 -5.89 -0.25 -0.64
CA VAL A 47 -4.69 0.33 -0.03
C VAL A 47 -4.37 -0.42 1.26
N LEU A 48 -3.12 -0.82 1.41
CA LEU A 48 -2.58 -1.51 2.60
C LEU A 48 -1.41 -0.70 3.16
N PHE A 49 -1.19 -0.82 4.46
CA PHE A 49 -0.08 -0.21 5.17
C PHE A 49 0.60 -1.24 6.06
N SER A 50 1.93 -1.37 5.97
CA SER A 50 2.75 -2.08 6.95
C SER A 50 3.76 -1.13 7.58
N HIS A 51 4.10 -1.39 8.83
CA HIS A 51 5.04 -0.60 9.62
C HIS A 51 6.23 -1.48 9.96
N ARG A 52 7.43 -0.90 9.91
CA ARG A 52 8.74 -1.52 10.20
C ARG A 52 9.21 -2.54 9.20
N GLU A 53 8.36 -3.50 8.89
CA GLU A 53 8.71 -4.65 8.05
C GLU A 53 8.16 -4.47 6.63
N PRO A 54 8.97 -4.81 5.61
CA PRO A 54 8.50 -4.84 4.24
C PRO A 54 7.41 -5.89 4.05
N PRO A 55 6.49 -5.70 3.09
CA PRO A 55 5.54 -6.75 2.70
C PRO A 55 6.28 -7.94 2.06
N LEU A 56 5.63 -9.11 2.02
CA LEU A 56 6.20 -10.38 1.56
C LEU A 56 6.85 -10.27 0.17
N GLU A 57 6.24 -9.49 -0.73
CA GLU A 57 6.72 -9.22 -2.08
C GLU A 57 8.10 -8.54 -2.12
N LEU A 58 8.57 -8.01 -0.99
CA LEU A 58 9.84 -7.30 -0.85
C LEU A 58 10.84 -8.01 0.09
N GLU A 59 10.52 -9.19 0.66
CA GLU A 59 11.40 -9.87 1.64
C GLU A 59 12.78 -10.23 1.08
N ASP A 60 12.86 -10.59 -0.20
CA ASP A 60 14.12 -10.96 -0.88
C ASP A 60 14.83 -9.78 -1.56
N THR A 61 14.48 -8.54 -1.19
CA THR A 61 15.07 -7.32 -1.74
C THR A 61 15.92 -6.58 -0.68
N ASP A 62 16.53 -5.46 -1.05
CA ASP A 62 17.23 -4.56 -0.13
C ASP A 62 16.27 -3.60 0.61
N ALA A 63 14.99 -3.98 0.75
CA ALA A 63 13.98 -3.20 1.42
C ALA A 63 14.35 -2.95 2.89
N ALA A 64 14.32 -1.67 3.28
CA ALA A 64 14.79 -1.25 4.58
C ALA A 64 13.83 -1.65 5.73
N VAL A 65 14.40 -2.09 6.84
CA VAL A 65 13.64 -2.41 8.07
C VAL A 65 13.97 -1.36 9.13
N GLY A 66 12.96 -0.84 9.83
CA GLY A 66 13.20 0.14 10.89
C GLY A 66 11.96 0.78 11.48
N ASP A 67 12.07 1.29 12.71
CA ASP A 67 10.98 1.92 13.47
C ASP A 67 10.34 3.11 12.74
N ASN A 68 11.12 3.83 11.95
CA ASN A 68 10.70 5.00 11.21
C ASN A 68 10.31 4.70 9.75
N ILE A 69 10.10 3.44 9.39
CA ILE A 69 9.80 3.02 8.02
C ILE A 69 8.36 2.55 7.92
N GLY A 70 7.63 3.08 6.95
CA GLY A 70 6.31 2.57 6.60
C GLY A 70 6.20 2.27 5.11
N TYR A 71 5.49 1.19 4.82
CA TYR A 71 5.22 0.72 3.47
C TYR A 71 3.76 0.95 3.13
N ILE A 72 3.53 1.57 1.98
CA ILE A 72 2.20 1.87 1.47
C ILE A 72 2.02 1.09 0.18
N THR A 73 1.09 0.12 0.19
CA THR A 73 0.83 -0.75 -0.95
C THR A 73 -0.51 -0.41 -1.59
N PHE A 74 -0.48 -0.05 -2.87
CA PHE A 74 -1.66 0.09 -3.71
C PHE A 74 -1.85 -1.18 -4.54
N VAL A 75 -3.06 -1.72 -4.48
CA VAL A 75 -3.48 -2.86 -5.28
C VAL A 75 -4.53 -2.38 -6.27
N LEU A 76 -4.11 -2.25 -7.53
CA LEU A 76 -4.93 -1.82 -8.66
C LEU A 76 -5.42 -3.09 -9.36
N ALA A 77 -6.73 -3.36 -9.32
CA ALA A 77 -7.33 -4.44 -10.10
C ALA A 77 -7.98 -3.86 -11.37
N CYS A 78 -7.91 -4.59 -12.48
CA CYS A 78 -8.73 -4.26 -13.64
C CYS A 78 -10.21 -4.38 -13.26
N ALA A 79 -10.94 -3.27 -13.26
CA ALA A 79 -12.40 -3.31 -13.23
C ALA A 79 -12.87 -3.82 -14.59
N GLY A 80 -13.33 -5.08 -14.64
CA GLY A 80 -14.02 -5.59 -15.82
C GLY A 80 -15.22 -4.71 -16.17
N PRO A 81 -15.69 -4.72 -17.44
CA PRO A 81 -16.87 -3.96 -17.84
C PRO A 81 -18.02 -4.33 -16.92
N LYS A 82 -18.68 -3.33 -16.33
CA LYS A 82 -19.92 -3.58 -15.61
C LYS A 82 -20.97 -3.97 -16.63
N SER A 83 -21.33 -5.26 -16.66
CA SER A 83 -22.53 -5.72 -17.34
C SER A 83 -23.73 -5.08 -16.66
N GLY A 84 -24.35 -4.12 -17.34
CA GLY A 84 -25.59 -3.46 -16.98
C GLY A 84 -26.32 -3.10 -18.26
#